data_AF-A0A2E3QFB1-F1
#
_entry.id   AF-A0A2E3QFB1-F1
#
_cell.length_a   1.000
_cell.length_b   1.000
_cell.length_c   1.000
_cell.angle_alpha   90.00
_cell.angle_beta   90.00
_cell.angle_gamma   90.00
#
_symmetry.space_group_name_H-M   'P 1'
#
loop_
_entity.id
_entity.type
_entity.pdbx_description
1 polymer ?
#
loop_
_entity_poly.entity_id
_entity_poly.type
_entity_poly.pdbx_seq_one_letter_code
_entity_poly.pdbx_strand_id
1 'polypeptide(L)'
;MTAQANSLGVALNKGDYLDWDYSVSVWSDLQTGSEFDKEWDQVMPAYETHQDLIAGTRDEVLQKLANHPQGDLIKRGHDLRLVYDVWKDAYRSILPPGAKAQPWNQLTGWNCTYVKRRNIFTGGCNDMPDWRTEADIKNHNAFIARGGK
;
A
#
# COMPACT_ATOMS: atom_id res chain seq x y z
N MET A 1 -11.56 13.05 -6.19
CA MET A 1 -11.66 12.29 -7.47
C MET A 1 -11.14 10.89 -7.21
N THR A 2 -11.99 9.87 -7.37
CA THR A 2 -11.69 8.48 -7.03
C THR A 2 -10.99 7.79 -8.19
N ALA A 3 -9.67 7.61 -8.09
CA ALA A 3 -8.95 6.72 -8.98
C ALA A 3 -9.37 5.27 -8.69
N GLN A 4 -10.28 4.73 -9.50
CA GLN A 4 -10.55 3.29 -9.56
C GLN A 4 -9.39 2.62 -10.29
N ALA A 5 -8.43 2.10 -9.53
CA ALA A 5 -7.52 1.07 -10.03
C ALA A 5 -8.22 -0.29 -9.91
N ASN A 6 -8.69 -0.79 -11.06
CA ASN A 6 -8.86 -2.22 -11.28
C ASN A 6 -7.48 -2.87 -11.18
N SER A 7 -7.23 -3.75 -10.21
CA SER A 7 -6.10 -4.67 -10.30
C SER A 7 -6.47 -6.04 -9.76
N LEU A 8 -6.35 -7.02 -10.66
CA LEU A 8 -5.92 -8.38 -10.33
C LEU A 8 -4.59 -8.26 -9.57
N GLY A 9 -4.38 -9.08 -8.54
CA GLY A 9 -3.38 -8.92 -7.48
C GLY A 9 -2.06 -8.26 -7.87
N VAL A 10 -1.61 -7.33 -7.01
CA VAL A 10 -0.40 -6.53 -7.21
C VAL A 10 0.82 -7.41 -6.96
N ALA A 11 1.51 -7.82 -8.03
CA ALA A 11 2.72 -8.65 -7.95
C ALA A 11 3.99 -7.77 -7.91
N LEU A 12 4.11 -6.94 -6.89
CA LEU A 12 5.30 -6.09 -6.68
C LEU A 12 6.42 -6.84 -5.95
N ASN A 13 7.65 -6.45 -6.22
CA ASN A 13 8.87 -6.96 -5.62
C ASN A 13 9.80 -5.80 -5.21
N LYS A 14 10.85 -6.10 -4.44
CA LYS A 14 11.81 -5.09 -3.95
C LYS A 14 12.40 -4.20 -5.05
N GLY A 15 12.62 -4.73 -6.26
CA GLY A 15 13.22 -4.00 -7.37
C GLY A 15 12.34 -2.92 -7.98
N ASP A 16 11.02 -2.98 -7.75
CA ASP A 16 10.06 -2.01 -8.27
C ASP A 16 10.14 -0.66 -7.52
N TYR A 17 10.68 -0.67 -6.30
CA TYR A 17 10.78 0.52 -5.44
C TYR A 17 12.10 1.25 -5.67
N LEU A 18 12.06 2.57 -5.83
CA LEU A 18 13.25 3.40 -6.00
C LEU A 18 14.04 3.55 -4.70
N ASP A 19 13.35 3.51 -3.56
CA ASP A 19 13.88 3.52 -2.20
C ASP A 19 13.17 2.46 -1.36
N TRP A 20 13.77 1.27 -1.31
CA TRP A 20 13.19 0.13 -0.60
C TRP A 20 13.11 0.37 0.92
N ASP A 21 14.13 1.01 1.49
CA ASP A 21 14.21 1.19 2.94
C ASP A 21 13.14 2.20 3.41
N TYR A 22 12.91 3.26 2.62
CA TYR A 22 11.75 4.14 2.82
C TYR A 22 10.42 3.38 2.72
N SER A 23 10.29 2.47 1.77
CA SER A 23 9.03 1.69 1.61
C SER A 23 8.76 0.78 2.81
N VAL A 24 9.82 0.17 3.36
CA VAL A 24 9.74 -0.61 4.61
C VAL A 24 9.41 0.28 5.81
N SER A 25 9.99 1.48 5.90
CA SER A 25 9.69 2.42 6.99
C SER A 25 8.25 2.91 6.93
N VAL A 26 7.71 3.22 5.75
CA VAL A 26 6.28 3.57 5.58
C VAL A 26 5.39 2.47 6.17
N TRP A 27 5.64 1.20 5.81
CA TRP A 27 4.85 0.08 6.34
C TRP A 27 5.00 -0.09 7.85
N SER A 28 6.20 0.13 8.39
CA SER A 28 6.51 -0.19 9.80
C SER A 28 6.20 0.96 10.76
N ASP A 29 6.27 2.20 10.29
CA ASP A 29 6.24 3.38 11.16
C ASP A 29 4.92 4.17 11.03
N LEU A 30 4.32 4.23 9.84
CA LEU A 30 3.04 4.92 9.64
C LEU A 30 1.89 3.96 9.93
N GLN A 31 1.56 3.74 11.20
CA GLN A 31 0.60 2.71 11.61
C GLN A 31 -0.87 3.13 11.51
N THR A 32 -1.13 4.44 11.39
CA THR A 32 -2.50 5.00 11.33
C THR A 32 -2.79 5.66 9.99
N GLY A 33 -4.06 5.70 9.60
CA GLY A 33 -4.51 6.42 8.41
C GLY A 33 -4.08 7.90 8.41
N SER A 34 -4.11 8.58 9.55
CA SER A 34 -3.66 9.98 9.66
C SER A 34 -2.16 10.18 9.41
N GLU A 35 -1.32 9.24 9.86
CA GLU A 35 0.12 9.29 9.60
C GLU A 35 0.41 9.05 8.11
N PHE A 36 -0.29 8.09 7.52
CA PHE A 36 -0.21 7.80 6.10
C PHE A 36 -0.70 8.99 5.25
N ASP A 37 -1.86 9.57 5.57
CA ASP A 37 -2.43 10.72 4.86
C ASP A 37 -1.50 11.94 4.91
N LYS A 38 -0.84 12.17 6.06
CA LYS A 38 0.13 13.26 6.19
C LYS A 38 1.34 13.07 5.28
N GLU A 39 1.88 11.86 5.20
CA GLU A 39 2.97 11.54 4.28
C GLU A 39 2.49 11.67 2.83
N TRP A 40 1.30 11.15 2.52
CA TRP A 40 0.67 11.25 1.21
C TRP A 40 0.52 12.70 0.74
N ASP A 41 -0.05 13.58 1.56
CA ASP A 41 -0.23 14.99 1.26
C ASP A 41 1.12 15.72 1.05
N GLN A 42 2.18 15.27 1.72
CA GLN A 42 3.51 15.83 1.57
C GLN A 42 4.17 15.47 0.23
N VAL A 43 4.07 14.21 -0.21
CA VAL A 43 4.89 13.69 -1.33
C VAL A 43 4.11 13.56 -2.64
N MET A 44 2.82 13.27 -2.58
CA MET A 44 2.02 12.96 -3.77
C MET A 44 1.84 14.13 -4.73
N PRO A 45 1.70 15.41 -4.30
CA PRO A 45 1.59 16.52 -5.24
C PRO A 45 2.80 16.61 -6.19
N ALA A 46 4.01 16.38 -5.68
CA ALA A 46 5.22 16.37 -6.50
C ALA A 46 5.24 15.16 -7.43
N TYR A 47 4.94 13.96 -6.93
CA TYR A 47 4.90 12.76 -7.74
C TYR A 47 3.85 12.84 -8.87
N GLU A 48 2.62 13.26 -8.57
CA GLU A 48 1.53 13.37 -9.54
C GLU A 48 1.80 14.42 -10.62
N THR A 49 2.49 15.52 -10.27
CA THR A 49 2.89 16.55 -11.24
C THR A 49 3.99 16.08 -12.19
N HIS A 50 4.84 15.14 -11.75
CA HIS A 50 6.07 14.74 -12.43
C HIS A 50 6.17 13.23 -12.67
N GLN A 51 5.04 12.54 -12.88
CA GLN A 51 5.01 11.08 -13.06
C GLN A 51 5.83 10.61 -14.27
N ASP A 52 5.98 11.47 -15.27
CA ASP A 52 6.79 11.23 -16.47
C ASP A 52 8.27 10.97 -16.14
N LEU A 53 8.77 11.50 -15.02
CA LEU A 53 10.15 11.28 -14.58
C LEU A 53 10.42 9.85 -14.11
N ILE A 54 9.38 9.05 -13.85
CA ILE A 54 9.49 7.64 -13.45
C ILE A 54 9.54 6.69 -14.66
N ALA A 55 9.51 7.21 -15.89
CA ALA A 55 9.65 6.38 -17.09
C ALA A 55 11.13 6.06 -17.39
N GLY A 56 11.40 4.79 -17.72
CA GLY A 56 12.71 4.31 -18.16
C GLY A 56 13.24 3.19 -17.28
N THR A 57 14.54 2.93 -17.39
CA THR A 57 15.25 2.04 -16.48
C THR A 57 15.44 2.70 -15.12
N ARG A 58 15.67 1.89 -14.08
CA ARG A 58 15.92 2.37 -12.72
C ARG A 58 17.01 3.43 -12.67
N ASP A 59 18.14 3.18 -13.30
CA ASP A 59 19.30 4.08 -13.25
C ASP A 59 19.00 5.43 -13.93
N GLU A 60 18.28 5.40 -15.06
CA GLU A 60 17.82 6.63 -15.74
C GLU A 60 16.86 7.43 -14.85
N VAL A 61 15.91 6.76 -14.20
CA VAL A 61 14.96 7.41 -13.28
C VAL A 61 15.71 8.04 -12.11
N LEU A 62 16.61 7.29 -11.46
CA LEU A 62 17.38 7.82 -10.34
C LEU A 62 18.26 9.02 -10.75
N GLN A 63 18.84 9.00 -11.96
CA GLN A 63 19.60 10.13 -12.48
C GLN A 63 18.70 11.35 -12.78
N LYS A 64 17.51 11.16 -13.37
CA LYS A 64 16.54 12.24 -13.59
C LYS A 64 16.14 12.90 -12.27
N LEU A 65 15.79 12.07 -11.28
CA LEU A 65 15.36 12.54 -9.97
C LEU A 65 16.48 13.25 -9.21
N ALA A 66 17.72 12.75 -9.26
CA ALA A 66 18.86 13.40 -8.63
C ALA A 66 19.13 14.83 -9.16
N ASN A 67 18.72 15.14 -10.39
CA ASN A 67 18.86 16.45 -11.01
C ASN A 67 17.59 17.32 -10.93
N HIS A 68 16.52 16.82 -10.30
CA HIS A 68 15.26 17.55 -10.17
C HIS A 68 15.13 18.16 -8.77
N PRO A 69 14.70 19.43 -8.62
CA PRO A 69 14.60 20.09 -7.31
C PRO A 69 13.61 19.40 -6.35
N GLN A 70 12.67 18.60 -6.88
CA GLN A 70 11.72 17.79 -6.09
C GLN A 70 11.99 16.29 -6.18
N GLY A 71 13.19 15.88 -6.61
CA GLY A 71 13.54 14.48 -6.87
C GLY A 71 13.20 13.54 -5.72
N ASP A 72 13.55 13.92 -4.49
CA ASP A 72 13.28 13.12 -3.29
C ASP A 72 11.78 12.98 -2.99
N LEU A 73 10.98 14.03 -3.20
CA LEU A 73 9.53 13.98 -3.01
C LEU A 73 8.87 13.09 -4.08
N ILE A 74 9.32 13.18 -5.33
CA ILE A 74 8.79 12.38 -6.43
C ILE A 74 9.13 10.90 -6.21
N LYS A 75 10.37 10.60 -5.81
CA LYS A 75 10.82 9.25 -5.44
C LYS A 75 9.94 8.66 -4.32
N ARG A 76 9.79 9.40 -3.22
CA ARG A 76 8.96 8.99 -2.08
C ARG A 76 7.49 8.83 -2.45
N GLY A 77 6.94 9.70 -3.28
CA GLY A 77 5.55 9.59 -3.72
C GLY A 77 5.29 8.38 -4.61
N HIS A 78 6.22 8.06 -5.51
CA HIS A 78 6.17 6.82 -6.28
C HIS A 78 6.16 5.60 -5.36
N ASP A 79 7.12 5.51 -4.45
CA ASP A 79 7.26 4.37 -3.55
C ASP A 79 6.06 4.26 -2.57
N LEU A 80 5.57 5.38 -2.03
CA LEU A 80 4.39 5.43 -1.17
C LEU A 80 3.14 4.91 -1.88
N ARG A 81 2.96 5.24 -3.16
CA ARG A 81 1.86 4.73 -3.98
C ARG A 81 1.94 3.20 -4.12
N LEU A 82 3.13 2.66 -4.38
CA LEU A 82 3.34 1.21 -4.47
C LEU A 82 3.07 0.51 -3.13
N VAL A 83 3.52 1.10 -2.02
CA VAL A 83 3.23 0.59 -0.66
C VAL A 83 1.72 0.52 -0.41
N TYR A 84 0.99 1.57 -0.78
CA TYR A 84 -0.47 1.59 -0.64
C TYR A 84 -1.17 0.54 -1.53
N ASP A 85 -0.67 0.32 -2.75
CA ASP A 85 -1.23 -0.69 -3.65
C ASP A 85 -1.04 -2.12 -3.09
N VAL A 86 0.12 -2.42 -2.49
CA VAL A 86 0.34 -3.68 -1.75
C VAL A 86 -0.63 -3.81 -0.57
N TRP A 87 -0.73 -2.77 0.26
CA TRP A 87 -1.64 -2.76 1.41
C TRP A 87 -3.09 -3.01 0.99
N LYS A 88 -3.54 -2.34 -0.07
CA LYS A 88 -4.90 -2.44 -0.60
C LYS A 88 -5.20 -3.81 -1.17
N ASP A 89 -4.25 -4.43 -1.86
CA ASP A 89 -4.39 -5.81 -2.33
C ASP A 89 -4.48 -6.80 -1.17
N ALA A 90 -3.64 -6.65 -0.13
CA ALA A 90 -3.70 -7.45 1.08
C ALA A 90 -5.05 -7.30 1.80
N TYR A 91 -5.54 -6.08 1.96
CA TYR A 91 -6.84 -5.79 2.58
C TYR A 91 -8.00 -6.39 1.76
N ARG A 92 -7.99 -6.25 0.43
CA ARG A 92 -9.02 -6.85 -0.42
C ARG A 92 -9.01 -8.37 -0.37
N SER A 93 -7.85 -8.99 -0.16
CA SER A 93 -7.72 -10.46 -0.10
C SER A 93 -8.46 -11.11 1.08
N ILE A 94 -8.80 -10.34 2.12
CA ILE A 94 -9.52 -10.84 3.31
C ILE A 94 -11.03 -10.53 3.29
N LEU A 95 -11.52 -9.89 2.24
CA LEU A 95 -12.94 -9.55 2.03
C LEU A 95 -13.67 -10.29 0.88
N PRO A 96 -13.11 -11.23 0.10
CA PRO A 96 -13.85 -11.83 -1.01
C PRO A 96 -14.99 -12.72 -0.52
N PRO A 97 -16.03 -12.98 -1.35
CA PRO A 97 -17.01 -14.03 -1.09
C PRO A 97 -16.31 -15.35 -0.77
N GLY A 98 -16.74 -16.09 0.24
CA GLY A 98 -16.05 -17.29 0.73
C GLY A 98 -15.07 -17.04 1.87
N ALA A 99 -14.62 -15.80 2.09
CA ALA A 99 -13.67 -15.49 3.15
C ALA A 99 -14.32 -15.55 4.52
N LYS A 100 -13.62 -16.16 5.48
CA LYS A 100 -14.05 -16.13 6.89
C LYS A 100 -13.92 -14.69 7.39
N ALA A 101 -15.04 -14.12 7.83
CA ALA A 101 -15.05 -12.85 8.55
C ALA A 101 -14.13 -12.88 9.76
N GLN A 102 -13.17 -11.96 9.83
CA GLN A 102 -12.20 -11.86 10.92
C GLN A 102 -11.95 -10.39 11.28
N PRO A 103 -11.73 -10.07 12.57
CA PRO A 103 -11.31 -8.73 12.97
C PRO A 103 -10.00 -8.32 12.31
N TRP A 104 -9.82 -7.01 12.17
CA TRP A 104 -8.57 -6.42 11.69
C TRP A 104 -7.37 -6.93 12.49
N ASN A 105 -6.30 -7.33 11.80
CA ASN A 105 -5.08 -7.90 12.39
C ASN A 105 -5.34 -9.04 13.40
N GLN A 106 -6.43 -9.78 13.25
CA GLN A 106 -6.69 -11.04 13.98
C GLN A 106 -6.96 -12.18 12.99
N LEU A 107 -6.17 -12.21 11.93
CA LEU A 107 -6.32 -13.14 10.83
C LEU A 107 -5.74 -14.51 11.20
N THR A 108 -6.44 -15.55 10.76
CA THR A 108 -6.02 -16.95 10.92
C THR A 108 -6.34 -17.76 9.66
N GLY A 109 -5.65 -18.89 9.49
CA GLY A 109 -5.88 -19.80 8.36
C GLY A 109 -5.56 -19.13 7.01
N TRP A 110 -6.43 -19.34 6.01
CA TRP A 110 -6.20 -18.89 4.63
C TRP A 110 -6.06 -17.37 4.48
N ASN A 111 -6.84 -16.57 5.22
CA ASN A 111 -6.70 -15.10 5.21
C ASN A 111 -5.27 -14.68 5.60
N CYS A 112 -4.74 -15.31 6.64
CA CYS A 112 -3.38 -15.08 7.09
C CYS A 112 -2.36 -15.47 6.02
N THR A 113 -2.52 -16.64 5.40
CA THR A 113 -1.68 -17.08 4.28
C THR A 113 -1.70 -16.08 3.11
N TYR A 114 -2.87 -15.52 2.78
CA TYR A 114 -3.00 -14.55 1.69
C TYR A 114 -2.35 -13.20 1.99
N VAL A 115 -2.45 -12.71 3.23
CA VAL A 115 -1.77 -11.49 3.64
C VAL A 115 -0.26 -11.70 3.64
N LYS A 116 0.26 -12.79 4.23
CA LYS A 116 1.70 -13.08 4.24
C LYS A 116 2.32 -13.15 2.84
N ARG A 117 1.57 -13.66 1.85
CA ARG A 117 2.02 -13.72 0.45
C ARG A 117 2.11 -12.36 -0.22
N ARG A 118 1.35 -11.37 0.26
CA ARG A 118 1.27 -10.02 -0.31
C ARG A 118 2.11 -9.01 0.46
N ASN A 119 2.23 -9.18 1.77
CA ASN A 119 3.06 -8.34 2.63
C ASN A 119 4.54 -8.65 2.37
N ILE A 120 5.08 -8.02 1.34
CA ILE A 120 6.50 -8.16 0.95
C ILE A 120 7.46 -7.42 1.89
N PHE A 121 6.95 -6.55 2.76
CA PHE A 121 7.78 -5.71 3.63
C PHE A 121 8.26 -6.47 4.86
N THR A 122 7.37 -7.24 5.49
CA THR A 122 7.70 -7.99 6.71
C THR A 122 7.40 -9.49 6.60
N GLY A 123 6.62 -9.91 5.60
CA GLY A 123 6.07 -11.27 5.53
C GLY A 123 5.08 -11.59 6.66
N GLY A 124 4.67 -10.58 7.42
CA GLY A 124 3.74 -10.68 8.53
C GLY A 124 2.28 -10.78 8.09
N CYS A 125 1.45 -11.21 9.03
CA CYS A 125 0.04 -11.50 8.81
C CYS A 125 -0.90 -10.52 9.50
N ASN A 126 -0.53 -10.08 10.70
CA ASN A 126 -1.36 -9.27 11.61
C ASN A 126 -0.64 -7.97 11.98
N ASP A 127 0.21 -7.49 11.07
CA ASP A 127 1.02 -6.30 11.17
C ASP A 127 0.74 -5.35 9.99
N MET A 128 -0.47 -5.42 9.43
CA MET A 128 -0.91 -4.44 8.45
C MET A 128 -1.22 -3.12 9.17
N PRO A 129 -0.63 -2.00 8.74
CA PRO A 129 -1.01 -0.67 9.23
C PRO A 129 -2.49 -0.39 9.00
N ASP A 130 -3.17 0.29 9.92
CA ASP A 130 -4.59 0.58 9.76
C ASP A 130 -4.82 1.86 8.93
N TRP A 131 -4.70 1.73 7.62
CA TRP A 131 -4.98 2.80 6.63
C TRP A 131 -6.40 2.71 6.04
N ARG A 132 -7.28 1.95 6.70
CA ARG A 132 -8.68 1.82 6.27
C ARG A 132 -9.38 3.16 6.40
N THR A 133 -10.11 3.55 5.37
CA THR A 133 -11.03 4.68 5.46
C THR A 133 -12.21 4.36 6.40
N GLU A 134 -12.96 5.37 6.83
CA GLU A 134 -14.21 5.14 7.59
C GLU A 134 -15.18 4.20 6.84
N ALA A 135 -15.23 4.32 5.51
CA ALA A 135 -16.04 3.45 4.67
C ALA A 135 -15.52 2.00 4.69
N ASP A 136 -14.20 1.81 4.64
CA ASP A 136 -13.57 0.49 4.77
C ASP A 136 -13.87 -0.14 6.13
N ILE A 137 -13.70 0.61 7.22
CA ILE A 137 -14.01 0.15 8.57
C ILE A 137 -15.48 -0.25 8.67
N LYS A 138 -16.40 0.58 8.16
CA LYS A 138 -17.84 0.29 8.15
C LYS A 138 -18.15 -0.98 7.35
N ASN A 139 -17.58 -1.12 6.16
CA ASN A 139 -17.80 -2.27 5.29
C ASN A 139 -17.24 -3.56 5.89
N HIS A 140 -16.03 -3.50 6.47
CA HIS A 140 -15.38 -4.62 7.15
C HIS A 140 -16.17 -5.03 8.39
N ASN A 141 -16.59 -4.09 9.24
CA ASN A 141 -17.43 -4.39 10.40
C ASN A 141 -18.79 -4.99 9.99
N ALA A 142 -19.39 -4.50 8.92
CA ALA A 142 -20.63 -5.08 8.37
C ALA A 142 -20.41 -6.48 7.78
N PHE A 143 -19.24 -6.76 7.19
CA PHE A 143 -18.85 -8.10 6.74
C PHE A 143 -18.69 -9.06 7.92
N ILE A 144 -18.06 -8.60 9.01
CA ILE A 144 -17.92 -9.36 10.25
C ILE A 144 -19.28 -9.66 10.88
N ALA A 145 -20.14 -8.65 11.03
CA ALA A 145 -21.45 -8.78 11.67
C ALA A 145 -22.37 -9.76 10.93
N ARG A 146 -22.23 -9.90 9.61
CA ARG A 146 -23.00 -10.85 8.79
C ARG A 146 -22.41 -12.26 8.79
N GLY A 147 -21.32 -12.50 9.53
CA GLY A 147 -20.71 -13.82 9.69
C GLY A 147 -20.02 -14.35 8.44
N GLY A 148 -19.48 -13.45 7.60
CA GLY A 148 -18.75 -13.67 6.34
C GLY A 148 -18.64 -15.13 5.85
N LYS A 149 -19.27 -15.40 4.71
CA LYS A 149 -19.17 -16.62 3.91
C LYS A 149 -19.31 -16.31 2.44
#